data_AF-A0A660T0C7-F1
#
_entry.id   AF-A0A660T0C7-F1
#
_cell.length_a   1.000
_cell.length_b   1.000
_cell.length_c   1.000
_cell.angle_alpha   90.00
_cell.angle_beta   90.00
_cell.angle_gamma   90.00
#
_symmetry.space_group_name_H-M   'P 1'
#
loop_
_entity.id
_entity.type
_entity.pdbx_description
1 polymer ?
#
loop_
_entity_poly.entity_id
_entity_poly.type
_entity_poly.pdbx_seq_one_letter_code
_entity_poly.pdbx_strand_id
1 'polypeptide(L)' 'MHINDNYGLKDEHNLPGDGNINWSKISRELLKLSFLHNAVCEVGISDASQSGKKAKLFLEKHGWIFKEV' A
#
# COMPACT_ATOMS: atom_id res chain seq x y z
N MET A 1 -7.76 1.08 6.91
CA MET A 1 -7.66 0.11 5.79
C MET A 1 -6.32 -0.58 5.87
N HIS A 2 -6.28 -1.90 5.70
CA HIS A 2 -5.01 -2.62 5.58
C HIS A 2 -4.58 -2.64 4.12
N ILE A 3 -3.30 -2.39 3.87
CA ILE A 3 -2.72 -2.28 2.54
C ILE A 3 -1.63 -3.33 2.42
N ASN A 4 -1.78 -4.19 1.42
CA ASN A 4 -0.81 -5.19 1.01
C ASN A 4 -1.01 -5.49 -0.49
N ASP A 5 -0.04 -6.17 -1.08
CA ASP A 5 -0.09 -6.64 -2.46
C ASP A 5 -0.08 -8.17 -2.50
N ASN A 6 -0.45 -8.74 -3.65
CA ASN A 6 -0.45 -10.18 -3.88
C ASN A 6 -0.38 -10.49 -5.37
N TYR A 7 -0.13 -11.75 -5.73
CA TYR A 7 -0.07 -12.17 -7.13
C TYR A 7 -1.44 -12.59 -7.70
N GLY A 8 -2.49 -12.57 -6.88
CA GLY A 8 -3.86 -12.95 -7.24
C GLY A 8 -4.17 -14.44 -7.13
N LEU A 9 -3.25 -15.27 -6.64
CA LEU A 9 -3.47 -16.72 -6.42
C LEU A 9 -3.78 -17.05 -4.95
N LYS A 10 -3.14 -16.34 -4.03
CA LYS A 10 -3.34 -16.41 -2.58
C LYS A 10 -3.09 -15.02 -2.01
N ASP A 11 -3.30 -14.88 -0.72
CA ASP A 11 -3.03 -13.62 -0.01
C ASP A 11 -1.60 -13.67 0.56
N GLU A 12 -0.61 -13.22 -0.23
CA GLU A 12 0.81 -13.28 0.18
C GLU A 12 1.25 -12.18 1.14
N HIS A 13 0.48 -11.10 1.27
CA HIS A 13 0.83 -9.92 2.06
C HIS A 13 2.17 -9.30 1.60
N ASN A 14 2.35 -9.19 0.28
CA ASN A 14 3.52 -8.56 -0.32
C ASN A 14 3.50 -7.05 -0.10
N LEU A 15 4.65 -6.40 -0.31
CA LEU A 15 4.74 -4.95 -0.34
C LEU A 15 3.95 -4.38 -1.53
N PRO A 16 3.31 -3.21 -1.37
CA PRO A 16 2.79 -2.45 -2.50
C PRO A 16 3.84 -2.29 -3.59
N GLY A 17 3.54 -2.78 -4.80
CA GLY A 17 4.46 -2.78 -5.94
C GLY A 17 5.21 -4.09 -6.17
N ASP A 18 5.20 -5.00 -5.20
CA ASP A 18 5.82 -6.33 -5.30
C ASP A 18 4.79 -7.43 -5.65
N GLY A 19 3.60 -7.05 -6.12
CA GLY A 19 2.56 -7.94 -6.61
C GLY A 19 1.89 -7.44 -7.90
N ASN A 20 0.65 -7.86 -8.11
CA ASN A 20 -0.12 -7.61 -9.33
C ASN A 20 -1.19 -6.52 -9.16
N ILE A 21 -1.34 -5.93 -7.97
CA ILE A 21 -2.32 -4.85 -7.75
C ILE A 21 -1.90 -3.61 -8.53
N ASN A 22 -2.83 -3.09 -9.34
CA ASN A 22 -2.64 -1.83 -10.06
C ASN A 22 -2.87 -0.63 -9.12
N TRP A 23 -1.84 -0.27 -8.34
CA TRP A 23 -1.91 0.82 -7.38
C TRP A 23 -2.24 2.17 -8.00
N SER A 24 -1.78 2.45 -9.23
CA SER A 24 -2.18 3.67 -9.97
C SER A 24 -3.69 3.78 -10.13
N LYS A 25 -4.37 2.67 -10.47
CA LYS A 25 -5.83 2.63 -10.59
C LYS A 25 -6.48 2.76 -9.22
N ILE A 26 -6.03 1.98 -8.23
CA ILE A 26 -6.60 1.98 -6.88
C ILE A 26 -6.52 3.37 -6.24
N SER A 27 -5.35 4.01 -6.25
CA SER A 27 -5.16 5.36 -5.71
C SER A 27 -6.12 6.36 -6.33
N ARG A 28 -6.28 6.32 -7.66
CA ARG A 28 -7.16 7.24 -8.38
C ARG A 28 -8.62 7.03 -8.00
N GLU A 29 -9.08 5.79 -7.86
CA GLU A 29 -10.47 5.53 -7.46
C GLU A 29 -10.72 5.93 -5.99
N LEU A 30 -9.78 5.65 -5.08
CA LEU A 30 -9.88 6.08 -3.69
C LEU A 30 -9.93 7.61 -3.56
N LEU A 31 -9.15 8.33 -4.37
CA LEU A 31 -9.19 9.78 -4.41
C LEU A 31 -10.56 10.31 -4.86
N LYS A 32 -11.17 9.72 -5.90
CA LYS A 32 -12.52 10.10 -6.35
C LYS A 32 -13.58 9.89 -5.27
N LEU A 33 -13.41 8.85 -4.45
CA LEU A 33 -14.29 8.56 -3.32
C LEU A 33 -14.04 9.47 -2.11
N SER A 34 -13.11 10.43 -2.19
CA SER A 34 -12.69 11.27 -1.06
C SER A 34 -12.31 10.44 0.17
N PHE A 35 -11.68 9.28 -0.05
CA PHE A 35 -11.29 8.41 1.05
C PHE A 35 -10.09 9.01 1.79
N LEU A 36 -10.35 9.55 2.99
CA LEU A 36 -9.34 10.23 3.83
C LEU A 36 -9.00 9.45 5.13
N HIS A 37 -9.36 8.17 5.20
CA HIS A 37 -9.16 7.36 6.41
C HIS A 37 -7.75 6.78 6.48
N ASN A 38 -7.32 6.47 7.71
CA ASN A 38 -6.01 5.89 8.00
C ASN A 38 -5.82 4.55 7.29
N ALA A 39 -4.60 4.38 6.76
CA ALA A 39 -4.13 3.14 6.16
C ALA A 39 -2.94 2.59 6.94
N VAL A 40 -2.88 1.26 7.06
CA VAL A 40 -1.80 0.52 7.71
C VAL A 40 -1.24 -0.47 6.70
N CYS A 41 0.07 -0.52 6.54
CA CYS A 41 0.74 -1.50 5.69
C CYS A 41 0.87 -2.82 6.47
N GLU A 42 0.21 -3.88 6.00
CA GLU A 42 0.23 -5.20 6.63
C GLU A 42 1.01 -6.16 5.73
N VAL A 43 2.27 -6.43 6.06
CA VAL A 43 3.17 -7.18 5.19
C VAL A 43 3.76 -8.40 5.90
N GLY A 44 3.86 -9.52 5.19
CA GLY A 44 4.31 -10.81 5.71
C GLY A 44 5.83 -10.97 5.88
N ILE A 45 6.57 -9.87 6.05
CA ILE A 45 8.04 -9.85 6.06
C ILE A 45 8.61 -9.50 7.44
N SER A 46 9.75 -10.11 7.77
CA SER A 46 10.36 -10.07 9.11
C SER A 46 10.95 -8.72 9.53
N ASP A 47 11.26 -7.82 8.58
CA ASP A 47 11.75 -6.46 8.86
C ASP A 47 10.67 -5.41 8.55
N ALA A 48 9.82 -5.15 9.54
CA ALA A 48 8.72 -4.18 9.43
C ALA A 48 9.21 -2.75 9.15
N SER A 49 10.38 -2.35 9.65
CA SER A 49 10.86 -0.96 9.55
C SER A 49 11.30 -0.63 8.13
N GLN A 50 12.13 -1.48 7.53
CA GLN A 50 12.58 -1.26 6.15
C GLN A 50 11.41 -1.41 5.16
N SER A 51 10.54 -2.38 5.42
CA SER A 51 9.36 -2.67 4.58
C SER A 51 8.37 -1.51 4.59
N GLY A 52 8.10 -0.93 5.77
CA GLY A 52 7.25 0.25 5.88
C GLY A 52 7.77 1.45 5.08
N LYS A 53 9.10 1.70 5.11
CA LYS A 53 9.73 2.78 4.32
C LYS A 53 9.57 2.56 2.82
N LYS A 54 9.78 1.33 2.34
CA LYS A 54 9.62 0.98 0.92
C LYS A 54 8.17 1.16 0.45
N ALA A 55 7.21 0.65 1.23
CA ALA A 55 5.78 0.80 0.94
C ALA A 55 5.36 2.27 0.91
N LYS A 56 5.78 3.07 1.90
CA LYS A 56 5.51 4.51 1.95
C LYS A 56 5.99 5.21 0.68
N LEU A 57 7.28 5.03 0.33
CA LEU A 57 7.87 5.66 -0.86
C LEU A 57 7.16 5.22 -2.16
N PHE A 58 6.77 3.95 -2.25
CA PHE A 58 6.03 3.46 -3.42
C PHE A 58 4.66 4.12 -3.52
N LEU A 59 3.89 4.16 -2.44
CA LEU A 59 2.53 4.71 -2.42
C LEU A 59 2.53 6.24 -2.60
N GLU A 60 3.53 6.96 -2.09
CA GLU A 60 3.70 8.40 -2.31
C GLU A 60 3.86 8.74 -3.80
N LYS A 61 4.61 7.92 -4.56
CA LYS A 61 4.69 8.06 -6.03
C LYS A 61 3.34 7.86 -6.73
N HIS A 62 2.38 7.24 -6.05
CA HIS A 62 1.03 6.98 -6.54
C HIS A 62 -0.02 7.92 -5.91
N GLY A 63 0.42 9.04 -5.31
CA GLY A 63 -0.48 10.10 -4.84
C GLY A 63 -1.00 9.92 -3.41
N TRP A 64 -0.45 8.98 -2.64
CA TRP A 64 -0.78 8.85 -1.22
C TRP A 64 -0.03 9.86 -0.38
N ILE A 65 -0.68 10.39 0.66
CA ILE A 65 -0.08 11.34 1.60
C ILE A 65 -0.10 10.69 2.98
N PHE A 66 1.09 10.47 3.54
CA PHE A 66 1.26 9.94 4.88
C PHE A 66 1.50 11.09 5.86
N LYS A 67 0.71 11.15 6.93
CA LYS A 67 0.98 12.05 8.06
C LYS A 67 1.73 11.26 9.12
N GLU A 68 2.82 11.82 9.62
CA GLU A 68 3.46 11.30 10.83
C GLU A 68 2.53 11.58 12.01
N VAL A 69 2.30 10.55 12.82
CA VAL A 69 1.47 10.58 14.04
C VAL A 69 2.38 10.74 15.26
#